data_AF-A0A4Y9YQA2-F1
#
_entry.id   AF-A0A4Y9YQA2-F1
#
_cell.length_a   1.000
_cell.length_b   1.000
_cell.length_c   1.000
_cell.angle_alpha   90.00
_cell.angle_beta   90.00
_cell.angle_gamma   90.00
#
_symmetry.space_group_name_H-M   'P 1'
#
loop_
_entity.id
_entity.type
_entity.pdbx_description
1 polymer ?
#
loop_
_entity_poly.entity_id
_entity_poly.type
_entity_poly.pdbx_seq_one_letter_code
_entity_poly.pdbx_strand_id
1 'polypeptide(L)'
;MLYTGIHFGQGPGRDRMTTYELYNQSKHANVVFARELGRRYGDQGIISTAVNPGNIRSELQRHLNPVARFVARLFLYPTPYGALNQLWAGTSPETADFNGKFIVPWTRIGECRPEASDPENGRRLWDYLMQGTGL
;
A
#
# COMPACT_ATOMS: atom_id res chain seq x y z
N MET A 1 -5.93 15.83 13.43
CA MET A 1 -6.97 15.45 12.46
C MET A 1 -6.77 13.97 12.18
N LEU A 2 -7.61 13.10 12.74
CA LEU A 2 -7.46 11.65 12.58
C LEU A 2 -7.85 11.30 11.14
N TYR A 3 -6.94 10.66 10.42
CA TYR A 3 -7.14 10.22 9.04
C TYR A 3 -8.14 9.04 9.03
N THR A 4 -9.38 9.26 8.56
CA THR A 4 -10.52 8.33 8.66
C THR A 4 -10.85 7.54 7.38
N GLY A 5 -9.91 7.40 6.44
CA GLY A 5 -10.12 6.61 5.23
C GLY A 5 -9.59 7.28 3.96
N ILE A 6 -10.08 6.86 2.79
CA ILE A 6 -9.70 7.43 1.49
C ILE A 6 -10.63 8.60 1.14
N HIS A 7 -10.04 9.77 0.92
CA HIS A 7 -10.69 10.93 0.32
C HIS A 7 -10.68 10.80 -1.21
N PHE A 8 -11.86 10.58 -1.78
CA PHE A 8 -12.07 10.47 -3.22
C PHE A 8 -12.30 11.85 -3.87
N GLY A 9 -11.64 12.13 -4.99
CA GLY A 9 -11.79 13.39 -5.74
C GLY A 9 -11.14 14.61 -5.07
N GLN A 10 -11.37 15.80 -5.63
CA GLN A 10 -10.98 17.07 -5.02
C GLN A 10 -11.95 17.43 -3.88
N GLY A 11 -11.48 18.11 -2.84
CA GLY A 11 -12.36 18.63 -1.80
C GLY A 11 -11.64 18.94 -0.49
N PRO A 12 -12.28 19.70 0.43
CA PRO A 12 -11.61 20.31 1.58
C PRO A 12 -10.85 19.33 2.48
N GLY A 13 -11.29 18.07 2.56
CA GLY A 13 -10.58 17.03 3.31
C GLY A 13 -9.24 16.64 2.69
N ARG A 14 -9.21 16.45 1.36
CA ARG A 14 -7.99 16.11 0.61
C ARG A 14 -7.10 17.32 0.40
N ASP A 15 -7.70 18.47 0.08
CA ASP A 15 -6.98 19.68 -0.34
C ASP A 15 -6.15 20.29 0.81
N ARG A 16 -6.48 19.93 2.06
CA ARG A 16 -5.73 20.33 3.26
C ARG A 16 -4.58 19.37 3.60
N MET A 17 -4.46 18.24 2.92
CA MET A 17 -3.43 17.24 3.20
C MET A 17 -2.07 17.68 2.68
N THR A 18 -1.04 17.44 3.47
CA THR A 18 0.36 17.57 3.06
C THR A 18 0.72 16.53 1.98
N THR A 19 1.80 16.76 1.25
CA THR A 19 2.34 15.79 0.27
C THR A 19 2.60 14.42 0.90
N TYR A 20 3.03 14.38 2.17
CA TYR A 20 3.28 13.13 2.88
C TYR A 20 1.99 12.39 3.24
N GLU A 21 0.96 13.11 3.67
CA GLU A 21 -0.36 12.51 3.92
C GLU A 21 -1.00 12.00 2.63
N LEU A 22 -0.89 12.75 1.52
CA LEU A 22 -1.36 12.32 0.20
C LEU A 22 -0.62 11.06 -0.28
N TYR A 23 0.69 10.98 -0.04
CA TYR A 23 1.48 9.78 -0.30
C TYR A 23 1.02 8.59 0.56
N ASN A 24 0.81 8.80 1.88
CA ASN A 24 0.33 7.73 2.76
C ASN A 24 -1.06 7.23 2.34
N GLN A 25 -1.94 8.14 1.92
CA GLN A 25 -3.25 7.80 1.36
C GLN A 25 -3.13 6.93 0.13
N SER A 26 -2.24 7.26 -0.81
CA SER A 26 -2.07 6.45 -2.02
C SER A 26 -1.53 5.05 -1.70
N LYS A 27 -0.64 4.92 -0.71
CA LYS A 27 -0.17 3.61 -0.23
C LYS A 27 -1.23 2.83 0.52
N HIS A 28 -2.09 3.50 1.28
CA HIS A 28 -3.25 2.87 1.90
C HIS A 28 -4.24 2.37 0.83
N ALA A 29 -4.49 3.16 -0.22
CA ALA A 29 -5.32 2.76 -1.35
C ALA A 29 -4.79 1.51 -2.06
N ASN A 30 -3.46 1.34 -2.21
CA ASN A 30 -2.89 0.11 -2.76
C ASN A 30 -3.26 -1.14 -1.93
N VAL A 31 -3.31 -1.02 -0.61
CA VAL A 31 -3.70 -2.14 0.27
C VAL A 31 -5.18 -2.48 0.10
N VAL A 32 -6.04 -1.46 0.07
CA VAL A 32 -7.48 -1.62 -0.17
C VAL A 32 -7.72 -2.24 -1.55
N PHE A 33 -7.00 -1.76 -2.57
CA PHE A 33 -7.09 -2.27 -3.93
C PHE A 33 -6.73 -3.76 -4.02
N ALA A 34 -5.61 -4.19 -3.41
CA ALA A 34 -5.21 -5.60 -3.42
C ALA A 34 -6.28 -6.51 -2.79
N ARG A 35 -6.89 -6.07 -1.68
CA ARG A 35 -7.99 -6.81 -1.05
C ARG A 35 -9.23 -6.89 -1.91
N GLU A 36 -9.63 -5.77 -2.52
CA GLU A 36 -10.80 -5.75 -3.38
C GLU A 36 -10.58 -6.56 -4.66
N LEU A 37 -9.40 -6.51 -5.26
CA LEU A 37 -9.03 -7.37 -6.39
C LEU A 37 -9.11 -8.85 -5.98
N GLY A 38 -8.53 -9.19 -4.82
CA GLY A 38 -8.61 -10.54 -4.26
C GLY A 38 -10.04 -11.02 -4.00
N ARG A 39 -10.93 -10.13 -3.54
CA ARG A 39 -12.35 -10.43 -3.32
C ARG A 39 -13.10 -10.66 -4.64
N ARG A 40 -12.76 -9.91 -5.69
CA ARG A 40 -13.45 -9.95 -6.99
C ARG A 40 -13.02 -11.11 -7.88
N TYR A 41 -11.76 -11.51 -7.81
CA TYR A 41 -11.16 -12.45 -8.76
C TYR A 41 -10.53 -13.68 -8.09
N GLY A 42 -10.65 -13.81 -6.76
CA GLY A 42 -10.09 -14.94 -6.02
C GLY A 42 -10.69 -16.29 -6.42
N ASP A 43 -11.95 -16.32 -6.84
CA ASP A 43 -12.64 -17.51 -7.37
C ASP A 43 -12.08 -17.97 -8.72
N GLN A 44 -11.40 -17.09 -9.45
CA GLN A 44 -10.70 -17.38 -10.70
C GLN A 44 -9.24 -17.84 -10.47
N GLY A 45 -8.85 -18.05 -9.21
CA GLY A 45 -7.50 -18.46 -8.83
C GLY A 45 -6.48 -17.32 -8.79
N ILE A 46 -6.92 -16.05 -8.87
CA ILE A 46 -6.03 -14.89 -8.73
C ILE A 46 -5.78 -14.60 -7.25
N ILE A 47 -4.51 -14.59 -6.87
CA ILE A 47 -4.06 -14.17 -5.53
C ILE A 47 -3.59 -12.73 -5.62
N SER A 48 -4.21 -11.84 -4.85
CA SER A 48 -3.79 -10.45 -4.75
C SER A 48 -3.36 -10.10 -3.33
N THR A 49 -2.09 -9.73 -3.18
CA THR A 49 -1.46 -9.46 -1.88
C THR A 49 -0.76 -8.12 -1.91
N ALA A 50 -0.99 -7.29 -0.89
CA ALA A 50 -0.28 -6.01 -0.76
C ALA A 50 1.06 -6.22 -0.07
N VAL A 51 2.11 -5.53 -0.55
CA VAL A 51 3.47 -5.68 -0.04
C VAL A 51 4.06 -4.33 0.37
N ASN A 52 4.59 -4.26 1.58
CA ASN A 52 5.45 -3.17 2.05
C ASN A 52 6.92 -3.60 1.91
N PRO A 53 7.76 -2.95 1.08
CA PRO A 53 9.16 -3.30 0.91
C PRO A 53 10.05 -2.90 2.11
N GLY A 54 9.51 -2.10 3.03
CA GLY A 54 10.21 -1.62 4.21
C GLY A 54 10.93 -0.31 4.02
N ASN A 55 11.74 0.01 5.03
CA ASN A 55 12.50 1.26 5.07
C ASN A 55 13.74 1.10 4.19
N ILE A 56 13.61 1.42 2.90
CA ILE A 56 14.66 1.18 1.90
C ILE A 56 15.32 2.48 1.43
N ARG A 57 16.65 2.45 1.35
CA ARG A 57 17.51 3.51 0.82
C ARG A 57 17.37 3.59 -0.69
N SER A 58 16.32 4.28 -1.13
CA SER A 58 15.98 4.48 -2.53
C SER A 58 15.96 5.96 -2.89
N GLU A 59 15.61 6.28 -4.13
CA GLU A 59 15.42 7.65 -4.57
C GLU A 59 14.18 8.34 -3.97
N LEU A 60 13.36 7.64 -3.17
CA LEU A 60 12.18 8.22 -2.54
C LEU A 60 12.51 9.43 -1.65
N GLN A 61 13.69 9.43 -1.01
CA GLN A 61 14.13 10.49 -0.11
C GLN A 61 14.88 11.65 -0.81
N ARG A 62 15.01 11.64 -2.15
CA ARG A 62 15.82 12.61 -2.91
C ARG A 62 15.37 14.07 -2.83
N HIS A 63 14.14 14.32 -2.41
CA HIS A 63 13.58 15.67 -2.24
C HIS A 63 13.46 16.08 -0.76
N LEU A 64 13.87 15.22 0.19
CA LEU A 64 13.99 15.63 1.59
C LEU A 64 15.13 16.63 1.75
N ASN A 65 14.97 17.57 2.67
CA ASN A 65 16.05 18.46 3.08
C ASN A 65 17.25 17.65 3.65
N PRO A 66 18.47 18.20 3.67
CA PRO A 66 19.67 17.45 4.04
C PRO A 66 19.60 16.78 5.42
N VAL A 67 19.05 17.48 6.42
CA VAL A 67 18.92 16.96 7.80
C VAL A 67 17.93 15.79 7.83
N ALA A 68 16.74 15.95 7.24
CA ALA A 68 15.75 14.89 7.17
C ALA A 68 16.25 13.67 6.38
N ARG A 69 17.01 13.89 5.29
CA ARG A 69 17.63 12.80 4.51
C ARG A 69 18.69 12.06 5.32
N PHE A 70 19.51 12.77 6.08
CA PHE A 70 20.52 12.17 6.96
C PHE A 70 19.86 11.33 8.05
N VAL A 71 18.86 11.90 8.75
CA VAL A 71 18.09 11.18 9.78
C VAL A 71 17.41 9.95 9.19
N ALA A 72 16.75 10.08 8.03
CA ALA A 72 16.12 8.94 7.36
C ALA A 72 17.12 7.82 7.11
N ARG A 73 18.32 8.14 6.58
CA ARG A 73 19.37 7.14 6.26
C ARG A 73 19.79 6.27 7.45
N LEU A 74 19.64 6.72 8.69
CA LEU A 74 19.94 5.92 9.90
C LEU A 74 18.97 4.74 10.08
N PHE A 75 17.80 4.79 9.47
CA PHE A 75 16.75 3.78 9.57
C PHE A 75 16.49 3.04 8.25
N LEU A 76 17.26 3.32 7.19
CA LEU A 76 17.07 2.72 5.86
C LEU A 76 18.05 1.57 5.59
N TYR A 77 17.50 0.46 5.11
CA TYR A 77 18.22 -0.72 4.64
C TYR A 77 18.59 -0.60 3.15
N PRO A 78 19.60 -1.36 2.67
CA PRO A 78 19.94 -1.41 1.24
C PRO A 78 18.79 -1.92 0.36
N THR A 79 18.70 -1.42 -0.87
CA THR A 79 17.63 -1.75 -1.84
C THR A 79 17.35 -3.24 -2.04
N PRO A 80 18.35 -4.14 -2.11
CA PRO A 80 18.08 -5.57 -2.29
C PRO A 80 17.17 -6.18 -1.23
N TYR A 81 17.20 -5.70 0.02
CA TYR A 81 16.31 -6.20 1.07
C TYR A 81 14.83 -5.93 0.78
N GLY A 82 14.52 -4.81 0.11
CA GLY A 82 13.14 -4.46 -0.24
C GLY A 82 12.52 -5.35 -1.31
N ALA A 83 13.34 -6.04 -2.11
CA ALA A 83 12.87 -6.99 -3.11
C ALA A 83 12.40 -8.31 -2.48
N LEU A 84 12.93 -8.67 -1.30
CA LEU A 84 12.64 -9.96 -0.64
C LEU A 84 11.14 -10.18 -0.44
N ASN A 85 10.41 -9.17 0.03
CA ASN A 85 8.98 -9.32 0.31
C ASN A 85 8.17 -9.56 -0.97
N GLN A 86 8.55 -8.93 -2.09
CA GLN A 86 7.86 -9.08 -3.37
C GLN A 86 8.17 -10.44 -4.00
N LEU A 87 9.43 -10.85 -3.97
CA LEU A 87 9.85 -12.17 -4.44
C LEU A 87 9.15 -13.26 -3.62
N TRP A 88 9.22 -13.18 -2.30
CA TRP A 88 8.56 -14.14 -1.42
C TRP A 88 7.05 -14.23 -1.66
N ALA A 89 6.35 -13.08 -1.74
CA ALA A 89 4.91 -13.02 -2.01
C ALA A 89 4.50 -13.57 -3.39
N GLY A 90 5.37 -13.42 -4.39
CA GLY A 90 5.07 -13.82 -5.77
C GLY A 90 5.53 -15.22 -6.13
N THR A 91 6.46 -15.81 -5.36
CA THR A 91 7.11 -17.08 -5.76
C THR A 91 7.11 -18.15 -4.69
N SER A 92 6.85 -17.85 -3.42
CA SER A 92 6.87 -18.89 -2.38
C SER A 92 5.57 -19.70 -2.38
N PRO A 93 5.63 -21.04 -2.43
CA PRO A 93 4.43 -21.89 -2.35
C PRO A 93 3.58 -21.65 -1.11
N GLU A 94 4.20 -21.26 0.02
CA GLU A 94 3.49 -20.98 1.27
C GLU A 94 2.60 -19.73 1.22
N THR A 95 2.75 -18.90 0.17
CA THR A 95 1.95 -17.68 0.00
C THR A 95 0.74 -17.90 -0.92
N ALA A 96 0.50 -19.15 -1.35
CA ALA A 96 -0.60 -19.51 -2.24
C ALA A 96 -2.00 -19.23 -1.64
N ASP A 97 -2.13 -19.18 -0.32
CA ASP A 97 -3.37 -18.87 0.39
C ASP A 97 -3.42 -17.43 0.94
N PHE A 98 -2.50 -16.55 0.51
CA PHE A 98 -2.36 -15.20 1.05
C PHE A 98 -3.24 -14.15 0.36
N ASN A 99 -4.31 -14.56 -0.33
CA ASN A 99 -5.21 -13.63 -0.99
C ASN A 99 -5.78 -12.58 0.00
N GLY A 100 -5.66 -11.30 -0.34
CA GLY A 100 -6.08 -10.16 0.49
C GLY A 100 -5.21 -9.89 1.73
N LYS A 101 -4.10 -10.62 1.92
CA LYS A 101 -3.17 -10.38 3.03
C LYS A 101 -2.28 -9.16 2.75
N PHE A 102 -1.63 -8.71 3.82
CA PHE A 102 -0.63 -7.65 3.76
C PHE A 102 0.70 -8.18 4.27
N ILE A 103 1.73 -8.07 3.45
CA ILE A 103 3.08 -8.53 3.78
C ILE A 103 3.92 -7.33 4.19
N VAL A 104 4.59 -7.47 5.32
CA VAL A 104 5.50 -6.47 5.87
C VAL A 104 6.92 -7.03 6.00
N PRO A 105 7.95 -6.16 6.08
CA PRO A 105 9.32 -6.60 6.23
C PRO A 105 9.56 -7.33 7.56
N TRP A 106 10.27 -8.44 7.60
CA TRP A 106 10.80 -9.25 6.48
C TRP A 106 9.92 -10.48 6.31
N THR A 107 9.32 -10.63 5.12
CA THR A 107 8.56 -11.82 4.70
C THR A 107 7.60 -12.35 5.76
N ARG A 108 6.75 -11.48 6.29
CA ARG A 108 5.77 -11.83 7.33
C ARG A 108 4.42 -11.19 7.05
N ILE A 109 3.35 -11.84 7.52
CA ILE A 109 2.02 -11.24 7.53
C ILE A 109 2.04 -10.08 8.54
N GLY A 110 1.56 -8.92 8.11
CA GLY A 110 1.38 -7.75 8.94
C GLY A 110 -0.08 -7.36 9.05
N GLU A 111 -0.34 -6.50 10.02
CA GLU A 111 -1.65 -5.88 10.19
C GLU A 111 -1.74 -4.56 9.42
N CYS A 112 -2.94 -4.29 8.93
CA CYS A 112 -3.27 -2.99 8.37
C CYS A 112 -4.22 -2.26 9.32
N ARG A 113 -4.38 -0.97 9.05
CA ARG A 113 -5.51 -0.19 9.53
C ARG A 113 -6.84 -0.93 9.28
N PRO A 114 -7.76 -1.03 10.25
CA PRO A 114 -9.02 -1.76 10.10
C PRO A 114 -9.86 -1.32 8.90
N GLU A 115 -9.82 -0.03 8.58
CA GLU A 115 -10.53 0.57 7.44
C GLU A 115 -10.09 -0.01 6.11
N ALA A 116 -8.88 -0.58 6.03
CA ALA A 116 -8.39 -1.23 4.82
C ALA A 116 -9.03 -2.61 4.58
N SER A 117 -9.74 -3.17 5.56
CA SER A 117 -10.45 -4.44 5.46
C SER A 117 -11.97 -4.25 5.31
N ASP A 118 -12.45 -3.00 5.28
CA ASP A 118 -13.86 -2.68 5.07
C ASP A 118 -14.26 -2.91 3.59
N PRO A 119 -15.20 -3.84 3.30
CA PRO A 119 -15.65 -4.11 1.94
C PRO A 119 -16.28 -2.90 1.24
N GLU A 120 -16.91 -1.99 1.99
CA GLU A 120 -17.48 -0.75 1.40
C GLU A 120 -16.36 0.15 0.88
N ASN A 121 -15.28 0.34 1.65
CA ASN A 121 -14.12 1.10 1.18
C ASN A 121 -13.48 0.47 -0.05
N GLY A 122 -13.39 -0.87 -0.10
CA GLY A 122 -12.96 -1.62 -1.27
C GLY A 122 -13.78 -1.30 -2.52
N ARG A 123 -15.11 -1.42 -2.42
CA ARG A 123 -16.02 -1.10 -3.52
C ARG A 123 -15.91 0.35 -3.98
N ARG A 124 -15.96 1.30 -3.05
CA ARG A 124 -15.87 2.74 -3.37
C ARG A 124 -14.55 3.10 -4.06
N LEU A 125 -13.44 2.51 -3.62
CA LEU A 125 -12.16 2.69 -4.28
C LEU A 125 -12.17 2.11 -5.69
N TRP A 126 -12.71 0.90 -5.86
CA TRP A 126 -12.82 0.28 -7.17
C TRP A 126 -13.61 1.15 -8.15
N ASP A 127 -14.81 1.58 -7.76
CA ASP A 127 -15.69 2.38 -8.61
C ASP A 127 -15.04 3.72 -8.99
N TYR A 128 -14.35 4.36 -8.04
CA TYR A 128 -13.59 5.58 -8.29
C TYR A 128 -12.45 5.36 -9.30
N LEU A 129 -11.71 4.25 -9.18
CA LEU A 129 -10.63 3.91 -10.10
C LEU A 129 -11.17 3.62 -11.50
N MET A 130 -12.23 2.81 -11.63
CA MET A 130 -12.87 2.49 -12.91
C MET A 130 -13.34 3.76 -13.63
N GLN A 131 -14.03 4.65 -12.91
CA GLN A 131 -14.43 5.96 -13.45
C GLN A 131 -13.23 6.80 -13.89
N GLY A 132 -12.16 6.82 -13.08
CA GLY A 132 -10.96 7.61 -13.35
C GLY A 132 -10.09 7.08 -14.49
N THR A 133 -10.13 5.77 -14.77
CA THR A 133 -9.37 5.14 -15.85
C THR A 133 -10.19 4.89 -17.12
N GLY A 134 -11.51 5.08 -17.07
CA GLY A 134 -12.41 4.84 -18.20
C GLY A 134 -12.61 3.36 -18.54
N LEU A 135 -12.49 2.49 -17.53
CA LEU A 135 -12.74 1.05 -17.64
C LEU A 135 -14.13 0.69 -17.11
#